data_AF-A0A6H3F306-F1
#
_entry.id   AF-A0A6H3F306-F1
#
_cell.length_a   1.000
_cell.length_b   1.000
_cell.length_c   1.000
_cell.angle_alpha   90.00
_cell.angle_beta   90.00
_cell.angle_gamma   90.00
#
_symmetry.space_group_name_H-M   'P 1'
#
loop_
_entity.id
_entity.type
_entity.pdbx_description
1 polymer ?
#
loop_
_entity_poly.entity_id
_entity_poly.type
_entity_poly.pdbx_seq_one_letter_code
_entity_poly.pdbx_strand_id
1 'polypeptide(L)'
;MTEEACKNAIIRLVEPLAHALGLVLWGVEVVRAGRVLVRVYVDVPVAACGVAGHPADGRCGLSVENPAANPAASPATDAVPPPLSALSATVDQCEKISRQLGLALDVEDCFADPYVLEVSTPGLTRVFFCLEQMSPYVGDVVEARLERPLAPQSADAAPSELPARRVWRGILRAVEDTGFVLAPAQVSPEGDVLPEDLPAARIPWEAARRVSRMYVFRKPVKPGKGPGQGRGKGIGKKPSKKSEKEKGDEGGRGNAEAGRAPGATPEEAAATTAGRIPG
;
A
#
# COMPACT_ATOMS: atom_id res chain seq x y z
N MET A 1 -25.37 -10.56 10.65
CA MET A 1 -25.31 -9.45 9.67
C MET A 1 -24.33 -9.83 8.54
N THR A 2 -24.50 -9.38 7.30
CA THR A 2 -23.50 -9.60 6.23
C THR A 2 -22.32 -8.65 6.39
N GLU A 3 -21.15 -8.95 5.81
CA GLU A 3 -19.96 -8.09 5.91
C GLU A 3 -20.21 -6.69 5.36
N GLU A 4 -20.93 -6.58 4.24
CA GLU A 4 -21.35 -5.32 3.63
C GLU A 4 -22.30 -4.52 4.55
N ALA A 5 -23.25 -5.18 5.21
CA ALA A 5 -24.14 -4.53 6.15
C ALA A 5 -23.40 -4.05 7.41
N CYS A 6 -22.46 -4.83 7.95
CA CYS A 6 -21.56 -4.38 9.03
C CYS A 6 -20.75 -3.16 8.59
N LYS A 7 -20.18 -3.18 7.38
CA LYS A 7 -19.40 -2.08 6.81
C LYS A 7 -20.23 -0.82 6.62
N ASN A 8 -21.46 -0.94 6.14
CA ASN A 8 -22.38 0.19 5.97
C ASN A 8 -22.84 0.79 7.32
N ALA A 9 -23.02 -0.05 8.35
CA ALA A 9 -23.26 0.42 9.71
C ALA A 9 -22.05 1.20 10.27
N ILE A 10 -20.83 0.67 10.12
CA ILE A 10 -19.59 1.37 10.49
C ILE A 10 -19.48 2.73 9.78
N ILE A 11 -19.74 2.79 8.47
CA ILE A 11 -19.69 4.05 7.69
C ILE A 11 -20.66 5.08 8.30
N ARG A 12 -21.93 4.70 8.49
CA ARG A 12 -22.97 5.56 9.09
C ARG A 12 -22.58 6.08 10.48
N LEU A 13 -21.89 5.26 11.29
CA LEU A 13 -21.46 5.61 12.64
C LEU A 13 -20.21 6.50 12.66
N VAL A 14 -19.21 6.23 11.82
CA VAL A 14 -17.93 6.96 11.81
C VAL A 14 -18.06 8.32 11.15
N GLU A 15 -18.77 8.42 10.03
CA GLU A 15 -18.81 9.62 9.20
C GLU A 15 -19.19 10.91 9.96
N PRO A 16 -20.24 10.95 10.82
CA PRO A 16 -20.52 12.14 11.63
C PRO A 16 -19.44 12.41 12.70
N LEU A 17 -18.77 11.38 13.24
CA LEU A 17 -17.69 11.53 14.23
C LEU A 17 -16.42 12.11 13.60
N ALA A 18 -16.08 11.68 12.38
CA ALA A 18 -14.98 12.23 11.61
C ALA A 18 -15.24 13.70 11.26
N HIS A 19 -16.41 14.02 10.70
CA HIS A 19 -16.77 15.38 10.34
C HIS A 19 -16.81 16.34 11.54
N ALA A 20 -17.31 15.88 12.70
CA ALA A 20 -17.29 16.67 13.94
C ALA A 20 -15.88 16.99 14.47
N LEU A 21 -14.85 16.28 13.99
CA LEU A 21 -13.44 16.50 14.32
C LEU A 21 -12.65 17.18 13.18
N GLY A 22 -13.31 17.62 12.10
CA GLY A 22 -12.67 18.23 10.93
C GLY A 22 -11.98 17.24 9.99
N LEU A 23 -12.33 15.95 10.09
CA LEU A 23 -11.79 14.86 9.28
C LEU A 23 -12.85 14.33 8.31
N VAL A 24 -12.41 13.58 7.30
CA VAL A 24 -13.26 12.77 6.42
C VAL A 24 -13.02 11.29 6.66
N LEU A 25 -14.06 10.47 6.44
CA LEU A 25 -13.92 9.02 6.37
C LEU A 25 -13.23 8.65 5.05
N TRP A 26 -12.01 8.13 5.14
CA TRP A 26 -11.23 7.70 3.98
C TRP A 26 -11.53 6.26 3.58
N GLY A 27 -11.94 5.39 4.52
CA GLY A 27 -12.40 4.04 4.17
C GLY A 27 -12.52 3.08 5.34
N VAL A 28 -13.07 1.90 5.04
CA VAL A 28 -13.28 0.82 6.01
C VAL A 28 -12.86 -0.52 5.40
N GLU A 29 -11.97 -1.25 6.09
CA GLU A 29 -11.73 -2.68 5.87
C GLU A 29 -12.32 -3.47 7.04
N VAL A 30 -13.04 -4.55 6.75
CA VAL A 30 -13.40 -5.59 7.73
C VAL A 30 -12.70 -6.87 7.28
N VAL A 31 -11.99 -7.53 8.19
CA VAL A 31 -11.23 -8.76 7.88
C VAL A 31 -11.56 -9.83 8.91
N ARG A 32 -12.10 -10.95 8.45
CA ARG A 32 -12.45 -12.11 9.28
C ARG A 32 -11.35 -13.18 9.16
N ALA A 33 -10.43 -13.22 10.13
CA ALA A 33 -9.29 -14.13 10.13
C ALA A 33 -9.02 -14.67 11.55
N GLY A 34 -9.86 -15.61 12.00
CA GLY A 34 -9.85 -16.15 13.37
C GLY A 34 -10.47 -15.21 14.40
N ARG A 35 -10.07 -13.93 14.38
CA ARG A 35 -10.79 -12.81 15.01
C ARG A 35 -11.27 -11.84 13.93
N VAL A 36 -12.24 -10.99 14.28
CA VAL A 36 -12.63 -9.88 13.40
C VAL A 36 -11.65 -8.73 13.60
N LEU A 37 -11.19 -8.12 12.51
CA LEU A 37 -10.43 -6.88 12.51
C LEU A 37 -11.19 -5.82 11.73
N VAL A 38 -11.55 -4.73 12.41
CA VAL A 38 -12.20 -3.55 11.83
C VAL A 38 -11.16 -2.45 11.73
N ARG A 39 -10.88 -2.00 10.51
CA ARG A 39 -10.00 -0.86 10.23
C ARG A 39 -10.80 0.30 9.69
N VAL A 40 -10.64 1.43 10.35
CA VAL A 40 -11.23 2.70 9.95
C VAL A 40 -10.09 3.64 9.58
N TYR A 41 -10.11 4.12 8.35
CA TYR A 41 -9.19 5.11 7.83
C TYR A 41 -9.85 6.48 7.85
N VAL A 42 -9.23 7.45 8.53
CA VAL A 42 -9.67 8.86 8.56
C VAL A 42 -8.55 9.76 8.07
N ASP A 43 -8.91 10.88 7.44
CA ASP A 43 -7.94 11.78 6.82
C ASP A 43 -8.39 13.25 6.88
N VAL A 44 -7.47 14.18 6.61
CA VAL A 44 -7.80 15.61 6.47
C VAL A 44 -8.38 15.84 5.07
N PRO A 45 -9.52 16.55 4.93
CA PRO A 45 -10.10 16.83 3.61
C PRO A 45 -9.13 17.62 2.74
N VAL A 46 -8.83 17.11 1.54
CA VAL A 46 -7.82 17.67 0.60
C VAL A 46 -8.04 19.16 0.30
N ALA A 47 -9.29 19.62 0.26
CA ALA A 47 -9.64 21.03 0.07
C ALA A 47 -9.10 21.97 1.17
N ALA A 48 -8.91 21.48 2.40
CA ALA A 48 -8.34 22.26 3.51
C ALA A 48 -6.82 22.43 3.42
N CYS A 49 -6.13 21.60 2.61
CA CYS A 49 -4.66 21.62 2.51
C CYS A 49 -4.11 22.75 1.62
N GLY A 50 -4.97 23.47 0.87
CA GLY A 50 -4.59 24.68 0.12
C GLY A 50 -3.55 24.48 -1.00
N VAL A 51 -3.28 23.24 -1.41
CA VAL A 51 -2.19 22.91 -2.34
C VAL A 51 -2.60 23.26 -3.77
N ALA A 52 -2.18 24.44 -4.26
CA ALA A 52 -2.27 24.78 -5.68
C ALA A 52 -1.53 23.73 -6.53
N GLY A 53 -2.14 23.35 -7.66
CA GLY A 53 -1.85 22.08 -8.33
C GLY A 53 -0.48 21.96 -9.00
N HIS A 54 -0.13 20.71 -9.36
CA HIS A 54 0.93 20.45 -10.34
C HIS A 54 0.50 21.00 -11.72
N PRO A 55 1.42 21.61 -12.49
CA PRO A 55 1.13 22.08 -13.83
C PRO A 55 1.05 20.89 -14.80
N ALA A 56 -0.16 20.53 -15.21
CA ALA A 56 -0.43 19.68 -16.37
C ALA A 56 -1.08 20.54 -17.47
N ASP A 57 -0.61 20.37 -18.69
CA ASP A 57 -0.76 21.27 -19.85
C ASP A 57 -2.13 21.94 -20.02
N GLY A 58 -2.12 23.27 -20.16
CA GLY A 58 -3.32 24.09 -20.16
C GLY A 58 -4.19 23.93 -21.40
N ARG A 59 -5.37 23.31 -21.24
CA ARG A 59 -6.57 23.53 -22.08
C ARG A 59 -7.83 23.08 -21.34
N CYS A 60 -8.56 24.05 -20.76
CA CYS A 60 -10.03 23.97 -20.73
C CYS A 60 -10.60 25.38 -20.56
N GLY A 61 -11.09 25.95 -21.65
CA GLY A 61 -11.84 27.21 -21.61
C GLY A 61 -13.33 26.88 -21.63
N LEU A 62 -14.03 27.21 -20.54
CA LEU A 62 -15.47 27.42 -20.60
C LEU A 62 -15.82 28.62 -19.71
N SER A 63 -16.13 29.74 -20.36
CA SER A 63 -16.61 30.93 -19.68
C SER A 63 -17.99 30.66 -19.08
N VAL A 64 -18.12 30.83 -17.77
CA VAL A 64 -19.40 31.16 -17.15
C VAL A 64 -19.25 32.58 -16.62
N GLU A 65 -19.73 33.54 -17.40
CA GLU A 65 -19.72 34.95 -17.06
C GLU A 65 -20.57 35.26 -15.83
N ASN A 66 -20.01 36.04 -14.89
CA ASN A 66 -20.74 36.54 -13.73
C ASN A 66 -20.24 37.96 -13.38
N PRO A 67 -20.95 39.04 -13.75
CA PRO A 67 -20.39 40.39 -13.76
C PRO A 67 -20.70 41.21 -12.49
N ALA A 68 -19.72 41.35 -11.59
CA ALA A 68 -19.65 42.47 -10.64
C ALA A 68 -18.20 42.74 -10.21
N ALA A 69 -17.80 44.02 -10.21
CA ALA A 69 -16.41 44.43 -10.05
C ALA A 69 -15.87 44.31 -8.60
N ASN A 70 -14.59 43.93 -8.47
CA ASN A 70 -13.60 44.84 -7.86
C ASN A 70 -12.15 44.53 -8.33
N PRO A 71 -11.47 45.43 -9.07
CA PRO A 71 -10.12 45.18 -9.60
C PRO A 71 -9.02 45.70 -8.67
N ALA A 72 -8.54 44.86 -7.74
CA ALA A 72 -7.38 45.16 -6.90
C ALA A 72 -6.56 43.89 -6.59
N ALA A 73 -5.66 43.51 -7.51
CA ALA A 73 -4.75 42.40 -7.30
C ALA A 73 -3.47 42.85 -6.58
N SER A 74 -3.19 42.26 -5.41
CA SER A 74 -1.85 42.22 -4.81
C SER A 74 -1.35 40.77 -4.85
N PRO A 75 -0.14 40.51 -5.35
CA PRO A 75 0.36 39.15 -5.56
C PRO A 75 1.07 38.55 -4.33
N ALA A 76 1.24 37.23 -4.36
CA ALA A 76 2.25 36.48 -3.61
C ALA A 76 2.33 36.74 -2.09
N THR A 77 1.45 36.11 -1.33
CA THR A 77 1.75 35.80 0.08
C THR A 77 2.87 34.75 0.14
N ASP A 78 3.94 35.01 0.90
CA ASP A 78 4.86 33.97 1.38
C ASP A 78 4.12 33.07 2.38
N ALA A 79 3.27 32.19 1.84
CA ALA A 79 2.56 31.19 2.61
C ALA A 79 3.55 30.12 3.07
N VAL A 80 4.07 30.30 4.30
CA VAL A 80 4.76 29.23 5.03
C VAL A 80 3.88 27.98 4.94
N PRO A 81 4.37 26.88 4.32
CA PRO A 81 3.52 25.72 4.09
C PRO A 81 3.03 25.19 5.45
N PRO A 82 1.74 24.81 5.56
CA PRO A 82 1.18 24.36 6.82
C PRO A 82 2.04 23.22 7.39
N PRO A 83 2.33 23.22 8.70
CA PRO A 83 3.22 22.23 9.29
C PRO A 83 2.67 20.83 9.00
N LEU A 84 3.56 19.85 8.77
CA LEU A 84 3.16 18.51 8.30
C LEU A 84 2.14 17.81 9.23
N SER A 85 2.06 18.21 10.49
CA SER A 85 1.04 17.81 11.47
C SER A 85 -0.39 18.26 11.15
N ALA A 86 -0.60 19.18 10.20
CA ALA A 86 -1.91 19.61 9.70
C ALA A 86 -2.37 18.83 8.45
N LEU A 87 -1.54 17.92 7.92
CA LEU A 87 -1.82 17.12 6.71
C LEU A 87 -2.27 15.68 7.02
N SER A 88 -2.64 15.40 8.27
CA SER A 88 -3.07 14.09 8.77
C SER A 88 -3.79 14.24 10.11
N ALA A 89 -4.66 13.29 10.46
CA ALA A 89 -5.32 13.26 11.77
C ALA A 89 -4.30 13.07 12.92
N THR A 90 -4.59 13.68 14.07
CA THR A 90 -3.82 13.50 15.31
C THR A 90 -4.20 12.21 16.04
N VAL A 91 -3.34 11.75 16.94
CA VAL A 91 -3.61 10.56 17.79
C VAL A 91 -4.90 10.79 18.60
N ASP A 92 -5.07 11.97 19.19
CA ASP A 92 -6.25 12.36 19.96
C ASP A 92 -7.56 12.31 19.15
N GLN A 93 -7.53 12.63 17.85
CA GLN A 93 -8.69 12.50 16.97
C GLN A 93 -9.02 11.01 16.73
N CYS A 94 -8.01 10.20 16.42
CA CYS A 94 -8.17 8.75 16.24
C CYS A 94 -8.66 8.06 17.53
N GLU A 95 -8.18 8.47 18.70
CA GLU A 95 -8.63 7.93 20.00
C GLU A 95 -10.10 8.26 20.27
N LYS A 96 -10.53 9.50 20.04
CA LYS A 96 -11.92 9.94 20.22
C LYS A 96 -12.87 9.11 19.34
N ILE A 97 -12.55 8.98 18.06
CA ILE A 97 -13.33 8.16 17.12
C ILE A 97 -13.33 6.69 17.56
N SER A 98 -12.18 6.13 17.95
CA SER A 98 -12.08 4.73 18.39
C SER A 98 -12.97 4.44 19.61
N ARG A 99 -12.89 5.30 20.64
CA ARG A 99 -13.71 5.16 21.86
C ARG A 99 -15.20 5.34 21.61
N GLN A 100 -15.60 6.26 20.74
CA GLN A 100 -17.01 6.50 20.42
C GLN A 100 -17.58 5.42 19.50
N LEU A 101 -16.81 4.96 18.51
CA LEU A 101 -17.22 3.91 17.59
C LEU A 101 -17.36 2.55 18.27
N GLY A 102 -16.41 2.15 19.13
CA GLY A 102 -16.50 0.86 19.84
C GLY A 102 -17.82 0.73 20.60
N LEU A 103 -18.16 1.74 21.41
CA LEU A 103 -19.44 1.80 22.13
C LEU A 103 -20.66 1.73 21.21
N ALA A 104 -20.59 2.29 19.99
CA ALA A 104 -21.69 2.23 19.03
C ALA A 104 -21.80 0.86 18.34
N LEU A 105 -20.68 0.21 18.02
CA LEU A 105 -20.65 -1.13 17.44
C LEU A 105 -21.12 -2.21 18.42
N ASP A 106 -20.82 -2.03 19.71
CA ASP A 106 -21.31 -2.89 20.80
C ASP A 106 -22.83 -2.74 21.00
N VAL A 107 -23.38 -1.52 20.80
CA VAL A 107 -24.82 -1.24 20.91
C VAL A 107 -25.61 -1.70 19.66
N GLU A 108 -25.00 -1.65 18.47
CA GLU A 108 -25.62 -2.14 17.23
C GLU A 108 -25.45 -3.66 16.99
N ASP A 109 -24.75 -4.39 17.88
CA ASP A 109 -24.41 -5.82 17.74
C ASP A 109 -23.87 -6.17 16.33
N CYS A 110 -22.91 -5.36 15.87
CA CYS A 110 -22.36 -5.50 14.52
C CYS A 110 -21.57 -6.81 14.33
N PHE A 111 -21.08 -7.43 15.42
CA PHE A 111 -20.16 -8.56 15.39
C PHE A 111 -20.45 -9.57 16.52
N ALA A 112 -21.00 -10.74 16.17
CA ALA A 112 -21.16 -11.87 17.09
C ALA A 112 -19.83 -12.51 17.54
N ASP A 113 -18.72 -12.19 16.86
CA ASP A 113 -17.37 -12.65 17.17
C ASP A 113 -16.56 -11.51 17.81
N PRO A 114 -15.66 -11.78 18.78
CA PRO A 114 -14.75 -10.77 19.32
C PRO A 114 -13.94 -10.04 18.23
N TYR A 115 -14.00 -8.71 18.24
CA TYR A 115 -13.37 -7.86 17.25
C TYR A 115 -12.21 -7.02 17.83
N VAL A 116 -11.34 -6.55 16.94
CA VAL A 116 -10.32 -5.53 17.21
C VAL A 116 -10.63 -4.32 16.34
N LEU A 117 -10.69 -3.14 16.93
CA LEU A 117 -10.87 -1.86 16.21
C LEU A 117 -9.53 -1.12 16.11
N GLU A 118 -9.13 -0.80 14.87
CA GLU A 118 -8.00 0.05 14.54
C GLU A 118 -8.52 1.32 13.83
N VAL A 119 -8.38 2.50 14.45
CA VAL A 119 -8.63 3.80 13.81
C VAL A 119 -7.28 4.45 13.48
N SER A 120 -7.07 4.83 12.22
CA SER A 120 -5.77 5.28 11.72
C SER A 120 -5.89 6.25 10.54
N THR A 121 -4.78 6.91 10.18
CA THR A 121 -4.66 7.58 8.88
C THR A 121 -4.21 6.60 7.80
N PRO A 122 -4.55 6.82 6.51
CA PRO A 122 -4.08 5.96 5.40
C PRO A 122 -2.56 6.05 5.14
N GLY A 123 -1.84 6.93 5.85
CA GLY A 123 -0.38 7.01 5.85
C GLY A 123 0.23 7.51 4.53
N LEU A 124 1.45 7.05 4.24
CA LEU A 124 2.17 7.36 3.00
C LEU A 124 1.70 6.47 1.82
N THR A 125 1.53 5.18 2.08
CA THR A 125 1.05 4.18 1.10
C THR A 125 -0.48 4.14 1.09
N ARG A 126 -1.10 5.23 0.64
CA ARG A 126 -2.54 5.48 0.74
C ARG A 126 -3.32 4.47 -0.10
N VAL A 127 -4.12 3.63 0.56
CA VAL A 127 -5.06 2.69 -0.08
C VAL A 127 -6.29 3.46 -0.54
N PHE A 128 -6.74 3.24 -1.77
CA PHE A 128 -7.95 3.86 -2.31
C PHE A 128 -9.16 2.95 -2.14
N PHE A 129 -10.30 3.52 -1.78
CA PHE A 129 -11.58 2.83 -1.54
C PHE A 129 -12.65 3.15 -2.59
N CYS A 130 -12.46 4.22 -3.37
CA CYS A 130 -13.25 4.59 -4.55
C CYS A 130 -12.38 5.39 -5.54
N LEU A 131 -12.93 5.70 -6.73
CA LEU A 131 -12.20 6.37 -7.82
C LEU A 131 -11.95 7.85 -7.55
N GLU A 132 -12.89 8.53 -6.91
CA GLU A 132 -12.84 9.97 -6.59
C GLU A 132 -11.63 10.31 -5.70
N GLN A 133 -11.25 9.38 -4.82
CA GLN A 133 -10.06 9.49 -3.97
C GLN A 133 -8.75 9.45 -4.75
N MET A 134 -8.73 8.92 -5.98
CA MET A 134 -7.54 8.83 -6.81
C MET A 134 -7.23 10.14 -7.55
N SER A 135 -8.25 10.95 -7.86
CA SER A 135 -8.13 12.16 -8.68
C SER A 135 -7.10 13.19 -8.18
N PRO A 136 -6.93 13.45 -6.86
CA PRO A 136 -5.87 14.33 -6.35
C PRO A 136 -4.43 13.83 -6.55
N TYR A 137 -4.25 12.58 -6.99
CA TYR A 137 -2.96 11.89 -7.12
C TYR A 137 -2.59 11.55 -8.57
N VAL A 138 -3.24 12.19 -9.55
CA VAL A 138 -2.78 12.13 -10.95
C VAL A 138 -1.34 12.68 -11.03
N GLY A 139 -0.44 11.90 -11.62
CA GLY A 139 1.00 12.13 -11.64
C GLY A 139 1.81 11.31 -10.62
N ASP A 140 1.18 10.77 -9.57
CA ASP A 140 1.84 9.86 -8.62
C ASP A 140 1.92 8.42 -9.13
N VAL A 141 2.82 7.63 -8.53
CA VAL A 141 2.89 6.18 -8.74
C VAL A 141 1.78 5.48 -7.96
N VAL A 142 1.06 4.58 -8.63
CA VAL A 142 -0.01 3.75 -8.06
C VAL A 142 0.29 2.28 -8.33
N GLU A 143 0.04 1.42 -7.33
CA GLU A 143 -0.04 -0.03 -7.46
C GLU A 143 -1.50 -0.47 -7.47
N ALA A 144 -1.90 -1.22 -8.49
CA ALA A 144 -3.19 -1.90 -8.58
C ALA A 144 -2.98 -3.42 -8.55
N ARG A 145 -3.57 -4.08 -7.53
CA ARG A 145 -3.60 -5.54 -7.41
C ARG A 145 -4.95 -6.06 -7.88
N LEU A 146 -4.94 -6.87 -8.91
CA LEU A 146 -6.14 -7.38 -9.57
C LEU A 146 -6.54 -8.76 -9.02
N GLU A 147 -7.84 -9.05 -9.01
CA GLU A 147 -8.39 -10.32 -8.49
C GLU A 147 -7.88 -11.54 -9.25
N ARG A 148 -7.70 -11.38 -10.56
CA ARG A 148 -7.19 -12.36 -11.53
C ARG A 148 -6.20 -11.68 -12.47
N PRO A 149 -5.35 -12.42 -13.22
CA PRO A 149 -4.55 -11.81 -14.27
C PRO A 149 -5.49 -11.15 -15.29
N LEU A 150 -5.17 -9.91 -15.68
CA LEU A 150 -5.90 -9.17 -16.71
C LEU A 150 -4.90 -8.56 -17.69
N ALA A 151 -5.20 -8.68 -18.98
CA ALA A 151 -4.68 -7.82 -20.03
C ALA A 151 -5.65 -6.61 -20.14
N PRO A 152 -5.30 -5.44 -19.58
CA PRO A 152 -6.10 -4.23 -19.73
C PRO A 152 -6.09 -3.73 -21.18
N GLN A 153 -7.06 -2.88 -21.54
CA GLN A 153 -7.07 -2.21 -22.84
C GLN A 153 -6.01 -1.10 -22.86
N SER A 154 -5.44 -0.81 -24.03
CA SER A 154 -4.60 0.39 -24.20
C SER A 154 -5.46 1.64 -24.04
N ALA A 155 -4.89 2.65 -23.38
CA ALA A 155 -5.45 4.00 -23.36
C ALA A 155 -5.26 4.66 -24.74
N ASP A 156 -4.08 4.43 -25.31
CA ASP A 156 -3.62 4.90 -26.61
C ASP A 156 -4.28 4.12 -27.76
N ALA A 157 -4.52 4.81 -28.88
CA ALA A 157 -5.25 4.28 -30.04
C ALA A 157 -4.44 3.31 -30.94
N ALA A 158 -3.19 3.01 -30.59
CA ALA A 158 -2.37 2.02 -31.30
C ALA A 158 -2.67 0.60 -30.78
N PRO A 159 -2.88 -0.40 -31.65
CA PRO A 159 -3.12 -1.78 -31.23
C PRO A 159 -1.81 -2.40 -30.71
N SER A 160 -1.57 -2.25 -29.41
CA SER A 160 -0.41 -2.80 -28.70
C SER A 160 -0.91 -3.68 -27.55
N GLU A 161 -0.49 -4.94 -27.55
CA GLU A 161 -0.96 -5.95 -26.60
C GLU A 161 -0.34 -5.76 -25.21
N LEU A 162 -1.17 -5.55 -24.19
CA LEU A 162 -0.75 -5.40 -22.80
C LEU A 162 -0.71 -6.78 -22.11
N PRO A 163 0.39 -7.16 -21.43
CA PRO A 163 0.58 -8.51 -20.91
C PRO A 163 -0.36 -8.81 -19.73
N ALA A 164 -0.99 -9.99 -19.73
CA ALA A 164 -1.91 -10.39 -18.68
C ALA A 164 -1.20 -10.59 -17.32
N ARG A 165 -1.39 -9.65 -16.37
CA ARG A 165 -0.75 -9.68 -15.04
C ARG A 165 -1.68 -9.31 -13.90
N ARG A 166 -1.34 -9.79 -12.70
CA ARG A 166 -2.10 -9.59 -11.43
C ARG A 166 -1.74 -8.31 -10.69
N VAL A 167 -0.61 -7.69 -11.01
CA VAL A 167 -0.15 -6.45 -10.38
C VAL A 167 0.26 -5.50 -11.49
N TRP A 168 -0.32 -4.31 -11.46
CA TRP A 168 0.06 -3.18 -12.30
C TRP A 168 0.69 -2.10 -11.42
N ARG A 169 1.79 -1.54 -11.88
CA ARG A 169 2.44 -0.36 -11.29
C ARG A 169 2.66 0.65 -12.40
N GLY A 170 2.45 1.92 -12.09
CA GLY A 170 2.58 2.98 -13.07
C GLY A 170 2.25 4.35 -12.52
N ILE A 171 2.52 5.37 -13.31
CA ILE A 171 2.09 6.74 -13.04
C ILE A 171 0.60 6.83 -13.36
N LEU A 172 -0.22 7.30 -12.41
CA LEU A 172 -1.63 7.57 -12.65
C LEU A 172 -1.77 8.73 -13.64
N ARG A 173 -2.31 8.46 -14.83
CA ARG A 173 -2.50 9.43 -15.92
C ARG A 173 -3.88 10.08 -15.90
N ALA A 174 -4.90 9.30 -15.58
CA ALA A 174 -6.29 9.76 -15.51
C ALA A 174 -7.11 8.83 -14.61
N VAL A 175 -8.23 9.36 -14.13
CA VAL A 175 -9.34 8.60 -13.53
C VAL A 175 -10.52 8.72 -14.51
N GLU A 176 -11.19 7.60 -14.79
CA GLU A 176 -12.35 7.48 -15.67
C GLU A 176 -13.55 6.98 -14.83
N ASP A 177 -14.79 7.13 -15.28
CA ASP A 177 -15.99 6.87 -14.44
C ASP A 177 -16.09 5.42 -13.89
N THR A 178 -15.43 4.45 -14.54
CA THR A 178 -15.45 3.03 -14.18
C THR A 178 -14.05 2.42 -13.98
N GLY A 179 -13.00 3.25 -13.97
CA GLY A 179 -11.63 2.76 -13.96
C GLY A 179 -10.57 3.87 -13.93
N PHE A 180 -9.33 3.52 -14.19
CA PHE A 180 -8.22 4.47 -14.15
C PHE A 180 -7.10 4.07 -15.11
N VAL A 181 -6.32 5.06 -15.52
CA VAL A 181 -5.26 4.89 -16.53
C VAL A 181 -3.90 4.94 -15.86
N LEU A 182 -3.13 3.85 -15.93
CA LEU A 182 -1.73 3.83 -15.50
C LEU A 182 -0.80 3.84 -16.71
N ALA A 183 0.15 4.77 -16.77
CA ALA A 183 1.34 4.63 -17.63
C ALA A 183 2.32 3.68 -16.94
N PRO A 184 2.56 2.45 -17.45
CA PRO A 184 3.27 1.42 -16.70
C PRO A 184 4.71 1.81 -16.34
N ALA A 185 5.11 1.51 -15.11
CA ALA A 185 6.44 1.86 -14.60
C ALA A 185 6.91 0.91 -13.50
N GLN A 186 8.22 0.62 -13.51
CA GLN A 186 8.92 -0.09 -12.45
C GLN A 186 9.48 0.91 -11.44
N VAL A 187 9.52 0.50 -10.17
CA VAL A 187 10.09 1.29 -9.07
C VAL A 187 11.34 0.57 -8.58
N SER A 188 12.50 1.23 -8.66
CA SER A 188 13.79 0.67 -8.21
C SER A 188 13.87 0.62 -6.67
N PRO A 189 14.73 -0.24 -6.09
CA PRO A 189 15.07 -0.20 -4.67
C PRO A 189 15.70 1.13 -4.20
N GLU A 190 16.07 2.01 -5.14
CA GLU A 190 16.70 3.32 -4.94
C GLU A 190 15.69 4.48 -4.90
N GLY A 191 14.45 4.24 -5.36
CA GLY A 191 13.39 5.24 -5.50
C GLY A 191 13.29 5.88 -6.88
N ASP A 192 13.83 5.25 -7.91
CA ASP A 192 13.68 5.68 -9.31
C ASP A 192 12.42 5.06 -9.92
N VAL A 193 11.71 5.86 -10.72
CA VAL A 193 10.52 5.41 -11.46
C VAL A 193 10.93 5.31 -12.93
N LEU A 194 11.03 4.09 -13.43
CA LEU A 194 11.45 3.78 -14.78
C LEU A 194 10.21 3.35 -15.59
N PRO A 195 9.82 4.08 -16.66
CA PRO A 195 8.74 3.64 -17.54
C PRO A 195 9.01 2.24 -18.10
N GLU A 196 7.97 1.41 -18.20
CA GLU A 196 8.01 0.20 -19.03
C GLU A 196 7.71 0.60 -20.48
N ASP A 197 8.28 -0.12 -21.44
CA ASP A 197 8.00 0.08 -22.88
C ASP A 197 6.66 -0.58 -23.25
N LEU A 198 5.58 -0.05 -22.68
CA LEU A 198 4.19 -0.49 -22.80
C LEU A 198 3.28 0.74 -22.91
N PRO A 199 2.17 0.68 -23.68
CA PRO A 199 1.19 1.76 -23.74
C PRO A 199 0.54 2.00 -22.37
N ALA A 200 -0.11 3.14 -22.20
CA ALA A 200 -0.89 3.40 -21.01
C ALA A 200 -2.06 2.39 -20.92
N ALA A 201 -2.38 1.92 -19.72
CA ALA A 201 -3.29 0.81 -19.48
C ALA A 201 -4.57 1.27 -18.77
N ARG A 202 -5.74 1.04 -19.38
CA ARG A 202 -7.06 1.24 -18.76
C ARG A 202 -7.40 0.05 -17.86
N ILE A 203 -7.42 0.30 -16.55
CA ILE A 203 -7.73 -0.71 -15.53
C ILE A 203 -9.15 -0.44 -15.00
N PRO A 204 -10.13 -1.34 -15.23
CA PRO A 204 -11.45 -1.24 -14.62
C PRO A 204 -11.36 -1.34 -13.09
N TRP A 205 -12.10 -0.51 -12.38
CA TRP A 205 -12.10 -0.49 -10.91
C TRP A 205 -12.53 -1.84 -10.32
N GLU A 206 -13.58 -2.44 -10.87
CA GLU A 206 -14.11 -3.76 -10.47
C GLU A 206 -13.10 -4.91 -10.61
N ALA A 207 -12.08 -4.77 -11.47
CA ALA A 207 -11.03 -5.78 -11.61
C ALA A 207 -9.96 -5.69 -10.50
N ALA A 208 -9.92 -4.59 -9.74
CA ALA A 208 -8.88 -4.27 -8.77
C ALA A 208 -9.29 -4.59 -7.33
N ARG A 209 -8.77 -5.69 -6.79
CA ARG A 209 -8.93 -6.10 -5.38
C ARG A 209 -8.38 -5.06 -4.38
N ARG A 210 -7.33 -4.33 -4.75
CA ARG A 210 -6.72 -3.26 -3.93
C ARG A 210 -5.95 -2.31 -4.83
N VAL A 211 -6.22 -1.02 -4.70
CA VAL A 211 -5.43 0.04 -5.35
C VAL A 211 -4.78 0.90 -4.26
N SER A 212 -3.53 1.31 -4.44
CA SER A 212 -2.82 2.16 -3.47
C SER A 212 -1.73 3.01 -4.09
N ARG A 213 -1.63 4.27 -3.67
CA ARG A 213 -0.50 5.17 -3.92
C ARG A 213 0.80 4.56 -3.38
N MET A 214 1.86 4.55 -4.19
CA MET A 214 3.21 4.21 -3.75
C MET A 214 4.00 5.49 -3.47
N TYR A 215 4.35 5.75 -2.20
CA TYR A 215 5.26 6.85 -1.89
C TYR A 215 6.71 6.43 -2.20
N VAL A 216 7.29 7.01 -3.26
CA VAL A 216 8.62 6.62 -3.75
C VAL A 216 9.71 7.48 -3.11
N PHE A 217 10.39 6.92 -2.10
CA PHE A 217 11.47 7.62 -1.38
C PHE A 217 12.80 7.55 -2.14
N ARG A 218 13.16 8.61 -2.87
CA ARG A 218 14.47 8.75 -3.51
C ARG A 218 15.58 8.85 -2.45
N LYS A 219 16.58 7.97 -2.52
CA LYS A 219 17.75 8.02 -1.63
C LYS A 219 18.51 9.35 -1.84
N PRO A 220 18.78 10.15 -0.78
CA PRO A 220 19.45 11.44 -0.95
C PRO A 220 20.89 11.25 -1.46
N VAL A 221 21.18 11.83 -2.62
CA VAL A 221 22.52 11.80 -3.22
C VAL A 221 23.48 12.63 -2.36
N LYS A 222 24.53 12.00 -1.84
CA LYS A 222 25.56 12.71 -1.06
C LYS A 222 26.24 13.77 -1.95
N PRO A 223 26.34 15.04 -1.50
CA PRO A 223 27.04 16.08 -2.25
C PRO A 223 28.46 15.65 -2.65
N GLY A 224 28.82 15.87 -3.91
CA GLY A 224 30.14 15.54 -4.45
C GLY A 224 30.28 14.18 -5.15
N LYS A 225 29.28 13.28 -5.12
CA LYS A 225 29.34 12.00 -5.87
C LYS A 225 28.38 11.97 -7.06
N GLY A 226 28.76 12.67 -8.14
CA GLY A 226 28.06 12.63 -9.42
C GLY A 226 28.10 11.24 -10.10
N PRO A 227 27.29 11.02 -11.15
CA PRO A 227 27.21 9.74 -11.85
C PRO A 227 28.55 9.40 -12.50
N GLY A 228 29.17 8.31 -12.05
CA GLY A 228 30.48 7.88 -12.52
C GLY A 228 30.41 7.35 -13.95
N GLN A 229 30.77 8.18 -14.94
CA GLN A 229 30.90 7.76 -16.33
C GLN A 229 31.91 6.59 -16.43
N GLY A 230 31.41 5.40 -16.77
CA GLY A 230 32.15 4.14 -16.76
C GLY A 230 33.23 4.04 -17.85
N ARG A 231 34.31 4.81 -17.69
CA ARG A 231 35.42 4.85 -18.65
C ARG A 231 36.28 3.60 -18.52
N GLY A 232 36.00 2.60 -19.36
CA GLY A 232 36.58 1.26 -19.30
C GLY A 232 38.12 1.26 -19.25
N LYS A 233 38.69 0.37 -18.45
CA LYS A 233 40.14 0.27 -18.23
C LYS A 233 40.66 -1.08 -18.77
N GLY A 234 41.75 -1.02 -19.53
CA GLY A 234 42.20 -2.10 -20.41
C GLY A 234 42.89 -3.29 -19.74
N ILE A 235 43.19 -4.28 -20.59
CA ILE A 235 43.77 -5.58 -20.24
C ILE A 235 45.22 -5.45 -19.74
N GLY A 236 45.55 -6.12 -18.62
CA GLY A 236 46.91 -6.21 -18.07
C GLY A 236 47.23 -7.59 -17.48
N LYS A 237 47.97 -8.41 -18.23
CA LYS A 237 48.65 -9.66 -17.78
C LYS A 237 49.88 -9.27 -16.92
N LYS A 238 50.53 -10.07 -16.05
CA LYS A 238 50.57 -11.52 -15.67
C LYS A 238 51.45 -11.57 -14.35
N PRO A 239 52.07 -12.69 -13.92
CA PRO A 239 51.56 -14.00 -13.45
C PRO A 239 52.08 -14.38 -12.03
N SER A 240 51.58 -15.48 -11.43
CA SER A 240 52.31 -16.25 -10.39
C SER A 240 52.13 -17.77 -10.53
N LYS A 241 53.18 -18.50 -10.13
CA LYS A 241 53.40 -19.97 -10.12
C LYS A 241 53.51 -20.40 -8.63
N LYS A 242 53.40 -21.67 -8.16
CA LYS A 242 53.06 -23.01 -8.72
C LYS A 242 52.92 -24.02 -7.53
N SER A 243 52.18 -25.12 -7.72
CA SER A 243 52.37 -26.48 -7.14
C SER A 243 52.12 -26.81 -5.66
N GLU A 244 51.71 -28.07 -5.46
CA GLU A 244 51.49 -28.84 -4.22
C GLU A 244 52.78 -29.02 -3.37
N LYS A 245 52.78 -29.57 -2.13
CA LYS A 245 52.42 -30.97 -1.77
C LYS A 245 52.31 -31.23 -0.23
N GLU A 246 51.92 -32.46 0.13
CA GLU A 246 51.84 -33.17 1.44
C GLU A 246 53.07 -32.95 2.40
N LYS A 247 53.13 -33.36 3.70
CA LYS A 247 52.56 -34.56 4.38
C LYS A 247 52.79 -34.57 5.93
N GLY A 248 51.86 -35.14 6.72
CA GLY A 248 52.08 -35.71 8.09
C GLY A 248 52.47 -34.74 9.23
N ASP A 249 52.64 -35.15 10.51
CA ASP A 249 52.09 -36.30 11.31
C ASP A 249 52.34 -36.05 12.82
N GLU A 250 51.66 -36.77 13.73
CA GLU A 250 51.80 -36.85 15.22
C GLU A 250 51.68 -35.54 16.07
N GLY A 251 51.22 -35.57 17.34
CA GLY A 251 50.58 -36.65 18.12
C GLY A 251 50.36 -36.36 19.63
N GLY A 252 49.23 -36.83 20.20
CA GLY A 252 48.98 -37.05 21.65
C GLY A 252 48.39 -35.89 22.50
N ARG A 253 47.82 -36.12 23.71
CA ARG A 253 47.31 -37.38 24.34
C ARG A 253 46.52 -37.10 25.65
N GLY A 254 45.49 -37.91 25.97
CA GLY A 254 44.76 -37.99 27.27
C GLY A 254 43.36 -37.33 27.26
N ASN A 255 42.22 -38.01 27.51
CA ASN A 255 41.70 -38.80 28.67
C ASN A 255 40.96 -37.93 29.72
N ALA A 256 39.77 -38.31 30.26
CA ALA A 256 38.89 -39.45 29.98
C ALA A 256 37.43 -39.23 30.50
N GLU A 257 36.48 -40.02 29.99
CA GLU A 257 35.27 -40.62 30.64
C GLU A 257 34.20 -39.74 31.38
N ALA A 258 32.91 -40.13 31.49
CA ALA A 258 32.16 -41.31 30.99
C ALA A 258 30.63 -41.10 30.94
N GLY A 259 29.95 -41.83 30.04
CA GLY A 259 28.53 -42.23 30.14
C GLY A 259 27.43 -41.18 29.85
N ARG A 260 26.18 -41.55 29.49
CA ARG A 260 25.62 -42.84 29.02
C ARG A 260 24.32 -42.56 28.23
N ALA A 261 23.98 -43.40 27.25
CA ALA A 261 22.79 -43.29 26.38
C ALA A 261 22.09 -44.68 26.24
N PRO A 262 21.11 -44.91 25.32
CA PRO A 262 19.75 -44.34 25.26
C PRO A 262 18.66 -45.44 25.10
N GLY A 263 17.39 -45.04 24.84
CA GLY A 263 16.29 -45.92 24.38
C GLY A 263 15.08 -46.01 25.34
N ALA A 264 13.88 -46.41 24.93
CA ALA A 264 13.34 -46.69 23.59
C ALA A 264 11.79 -46.65 23.58
N THR A 265 11.17 -46.78 22.40
CA THR A 265 9.72 -47.05 22.14
C THR A 265 9.55 -48.51 21.65
N PRO A 266 8.37 -49.07 21.25
CA PRO A 266 6.97 -48.58 21.25
C PRO A 266 5.92 -49.64 21.77
N GLU A 267 4.63 -49.48 21.38
CA GLU A 267 3.66 -50.55 20.98
C GLU A 267 2.50 -51.01 21.92
N GLU A 268 1.39 -51.41 21.27
CA GLU A 268 0.07 -52.05 21.58
C GLU A 268 -0.30 -52.63 22.99
N ALA A 269 -1.55 -52.96 23.37
CA ALA A 269 -2.97 -52.68 22.98
C ALA A 269 -3.90 -53.40 24.04
N ALA A 270 -5.17 -53.83 23.90
CA ALA A 270 -6.24 -53.85 22.88
C ALA A 270 -7.65 -54.11 23.52
N ALA A 271 -8.75 -53.60 22.90
CA ALA A 271 -10.19 -53.96 23.14
C ALA A 271 -10.75 -53.69 24.57
N THR A 272 -12.06 -53.70 24.88
CA THR A 272 -13.34 -54.10 24.22
C THR A 272 -14.49 -53.22 24.82
N THR A 273 -15.79 -53.19 24.47
CA THR A 273 -16.71 -54.07 23.70
C THR A 273 -17.79 -53.23 22.94
N ALA A 274 -19.11 -53.44 23.14
CA ALA A 274 -20.20 -53.03 22.21
C ALA A 274 -21.44 -52.35 22.85
N GLY A 275 -22.30 -51.76 22.00
CA GLY A 275 -23.66 -51.30 22.33
C GLY A 275 -24.44 -50.82 21.11
N ARG A 276 -25.40 -51.62 20.60
CA ARG A 276 -26.21 -51.31 19.39
C ARG A 276 -27.59 -51.97 19.44
N ILE A 277 -28.66 -51.17 19.44
CA ILE A 277 -30.02 -51.54 18.95
C ILE A 277 -30.64 -50.30 18.28
N PRO A 278 -31.30 -50.42 17.11
CA PRO A 278 -32.05 -49.34 16.47
C PRO A 278 -33.55 -49.34 16.82
N GLY A 279 -34.23 -48.23 16.52
CA GLY A 279 -35.68 -48.07 16.50
C GLY A 279 -36.06 -46.94 15.54
#